data_AF-A0A976J6W5-F1
#
_entry.id   AF-A0A976J6W5-F1
#
_cell.length_a   1.000
_cell.length_b   1.000
_cell.length_c   1.000
_cell.angle_alpha   90.00
_cell.angle_beta   90.00
_cell.angle_gamma   90.00
#
_symmetry.space_group_name_H-M   'P 1'
#
loop_
_entity.id
_entity.type
_entity.pdbx_description
1 polymer ?
#
loop_
_entity_poly.entity_id
_entity_poly.type
_entity_poly.pdbx_seq_one_letter_code
_entity_poly.pdbx_strand_id
1 'polypeptide(L)'
;MTMIRRNHAQLLSRARAALETPGDLDADALLYLIKDLTSAEDAVKSHIVPWPVDIHVAEIDHCHGTNVYAALTREALMAQVAAFCKEWWSSLNDTRDPNQLTDEEAVSVYFDNQLDEYLSTDRIPCEPSRVLTADAT
;
A
#
# COMPACT_ATOMS: atom_id res chain seq x y z
N MET A 1 22.78 5.31 3.62
CA MET A 1 22.36 4.98 2.24
C MET A 1 20.85 4.86 2.25
N THR A 2 20.12 5.62 1.43
CA THR A 2 18.65 5.56 1.40
C THR A 2 18.18 4.16 0.97
N MET A 3 17.39 3.49 1.81
CA MET A 3 16.86 2.16 1.57
C MET A 3 15.66 2.24 0.61
N ILE A 4 15.90 2.10 -0.69
CA ILE A 4 14.84 1.97 -1.69
C ILE A 4 14.41 0.48 -1.75
N ARG A 5 13.15 0.14 -2.10
CA ARG A 5 12.67 -1.26 -2.21
C ARG A 5 13.65 -2.20 -2.90
N ARG A 6 14.32 -1.73 -3.96
CA ARG A 6 15.36 -2.48 -4.68
C ARG A 6 16.56 -2.84 -3.81
N ASN A 7 17.02 -1.92 -2.96
CA ASN A 7 18.14 -2.16 -2.03
C ASN A 7 17.75 -3.17 -0.96
N HIS A 8 16.51 -3.12 -0.47
CA HIS A 8 16.00 -4.10 0.48
C HIS A 8 15.90 -5.50 -0.14
N ALA A 9 15.37 -5.61 -1.36
CA ALA A 9 15.33 -6.89 -2.09
C ALA A 9 16.74 -7.45 -2.37
N GLN A 10 17.70 -6.58 -2.70
CA GLN A 10 19.11 -6.97 -2.87
C GLN A 10 19.73 -7.45 -1.56
N LEU A 11 19.46 -6.79 -0.43
CA LEU A 11 19.89 -7.22 0.90
C LEU A 11 19.35 -8.61 1.22
N LEU A 12 18.05 -8.85 1.02
CA LEU A 12 17.43 -10.16 1.23
C LEU A 12 18.03 -11.23 0.31
N SER A 13 18.32 -10.89 -0.95
CA SER A 13 18.98 -11.81 -1.89
C SER A 13 20.41 -12.16 -1.45
N ARG A 14 21.17 -11.19 -0.93
CA ARG A 14 22.52 -11.42 -0.38
C ARG A 14 22.45 -12.29 0.88
N ALA A 15 21.49 -12.03 1.75
CA ALA A 15 21.26 -12.84 2.94
C ALA A 15 20.92 -14.29 2.58
N ARG A 16 20.05 -14.51 1.60
CA ARG A 16 19.74 -15.86 1.09
C ARG A 16 20.98 -16.55 0.53
N ALA A 17 21.75 -15.89 -0.33
CA ALA A 17 22.97 -16.48 -0.90
C ALA A 17 23.98 -16.89 0.18
N ALA A 18 24.16 -16.07 1.22
CA ALA A 18 25.03 -16.40 2.35
C ALA A 18 24.55 -17.63 3.15
N LEU A 19 23.23 -17.85 3.24
CA LEU A 19 22.65 -19.04 3.88
C LEU A 19 22.78 -20.30 2.99
N GLU A 20 22.68 -20.13 1.67
CA GLU A 20 22.81 -21.23 0.69
C GLU A 20 24.26 -21.70 0.55
N THR A 21 25.24 -20.79 0.54
CA THR A 21 26.67 -21.12 0.45
C THR A 21 27.53 -20.40 1.51
N PRO A 22 27.48 -20.85 2.78
CA PRO A 22 28.17 -20.18 3.89
C PRO A 22 29.69 -20.09 3.75
N GLY A 23 30.31 -21.01 3.00
CA GLY A 23 31.75 -21.07 2.79
C GLY A 23 32.31 -20.05 1.79
N ASP A 24 31.44 -19.42 1.00
CA ASP A 24 31.84 -18.45 -0.05
C ASP A 24 31.90 -17.02 0.49
N LEU A 25 31.47 -16.79 1.73
CA LEU A 25 31.39 -15.48 2.35
C LEU A 25 32.62 -15.24 3.24
N ASP A 26 33.46 -14.29 2.87
CA ASP A 26 34.56 -13.87 3.73
C ASP A 26 34.07 -13.16 5.01
N ALA A 27 34.95 -13.04 6.00
CA ALA A 27 34.61 -12.50 7.31
C ALA A 27 34.18 -11.02 7.26
N ASP A 28 34.77 -10.22 6.36
CA ASP A 28 34.43 -8.82 6.21
C ASP A 28 33.05 -8.66 5.54
N ALA A 29 32.79 -9.43 4.48
CA ALA A 29 31.51 -9.50 3.80
C ALA A 29 30.38 -9.97 4.74
N LEU A 30 30.67 -10.92 5.63
CA LEU A 30 29.75 -11.36 6.67
C LEU A 30 29.42 -10.23 7.66
N LEU A 31 30.43 -9.51 8.16
CA LEU A 31 30.24 -8.37 9.06
C LEU A 31 29.42 -7.26 8.41
N TYR A 32 29.69 -6.94 7.14
CA TYR A 32 28.90 -5.96 6.38
C TYR A 32 27.44 -6.41 6.21
N LEU A 33 27.22 -7.69 5.89
CA LEU A 33 25.87 -8.23 5.72
C LEU A 33 25.08 -8.19 7.03
N ILE A 34 25.70 -8.55 8.15
CA ILE A 34 25.07 -8.47 9.49
C ILE A 34 24.68 -7.01 9.79
N LYS A 35 25.58 -6.06 9.56
CA LYS A 35 25.30 -4.63 9.78
C LYS A 35 24.14 -4.12 8.91
N ASP A 36 24.10 -4.50 7.64
CA ASP A 36 23.02 -4.13 6.72
C ASP A 36 21.68 -4.72 7.18
N LEU A 37 21.68 -5.99 7.64
CA LEU A 37 20.50 -6.67 8.18
C LEU A 37 19.99 -6.01 9.46
N THR A 38 20.86 -5.72 10.43
CA THR A 38 20.47 -5.00 11.66
C THR A 38 19.84 -3.64 11.34
N SER A 39 20.44 -2.89 10.40
CA SER A 39 19.88 -1.60 9.96
C SER A 39 18.50 -1.76 9.32
N ALA A 40 18.27 -2.85 8.58
CA ALA A 40 16.99 -3.17 7.99
C ALA A 40 15.94 -3.56 9.04
N GLU A 41 16.33 -4.33 10.04
CA GLU A 41 15.47 -4.71 11.16
C GLU A 41 15.01 -3.49 11.96
N ASP A 42 15.91 -2.57 12.27
CA ASP A 42 15.59 -1.35 13.01
C ASP A 42 14.63 -0.45 12.21
N ALA A 43 14.82 -0.36 10.89
CA ALA A 43 13.89 0.35 10.02
C ALA A 43 12.48 -0.26 10.07
N VAL A 44 12.36 -1.59 9.99
CA VAL A 44 11.06 -2.28 10.08
C VAL A 44 10.41 -2.09 11.45
N LYS A 45 11.18 -2.21 12.55
CA LYS A 45 10.67 -2.00 13.92
C LYS A 45 10.16 -0.58 14.14
N SER A 46 10.80 0.41 13.53
CA SER A 46 10.40 1.81 13.64
C SER A 46 9.12 2.17 12.89
N HIS A 47 8.50 1.23 12.15
CA HIS A 47 7.35 1.46 11.27
C HIS A 47 7.59 2.55 10.21
N ILE A 48 8.85 2.94 10.02
CA ILE A 48 9.25 3.86 8.96
C ILE A 48 9.33 3.03 7.70
N VAL A 49 8.45 3.30 6.75
CA VAL A 49 8.63 2.80 5.39
C VAL A 49 9.75 3.64 4.76
N PRO A 50 10.96 3.08 4.53
CA PRO A 50 12.11 3.88 4.14
C PRO A 50 12.13 4.18 2.64
N TRP A 51 11.07 3.79 1.92
CA TRP A 51 10.88 3.99 0.49
C TRP A 51 9.54 4.67 0.19
N PRO A 52 9.41 5.31 -0.98
CA PRO A 52 8.14 5.90 -1.40
C PRO A 52 7.01 4.86 -1.47
N VAL A 53 5.83 5.28 -1.02
CA VAL A 53 4.57 4.52 -1.15
C VAL A 53 3.51 5.39 -1.78
N ASP A 54 2.64 4.79 -2.59
CA ASP A 54 1.46 5.47 -3.10
C ASP A 54 0.31 5.20 -2.12
N ILE A 55 -0.39 6.25 -1.70
CA ILE A 55 -1.69 6.13 -1.02
C ILE A 55 -2.76 6.39 -2.07
N HIS A 56 -3.61 5.41 -2.30
CA HIS A 56 -4.80 5.53 -3.13
C HIS A 56 -5.96 5.98 -2.25
N VAL A 57 -6.63 7.05 -2.64
CA VAL A 57 -7.75 7.64 -1.90
C VAL A 57 -9.00 7.64 -2.77
N ALA A 58 -10.15 7.36 -2.16
CA ALA A 58 -11.46 7.57 -2.77
C ALA A 58 -12.32 8.43 -1.86
N GLU A 59 -13.09 9.31 -2.48
CA GLU A 59 -14.09 10.15 -1.85
C GLU A 59 -15.44 9.83 -2.50
N ILE A 60 -16.43 9.49 -1.68
CA ILE A 60 -17.81 9.26 -2.10
C ILE A 60 -18.67 10.33 -1.45
N ASP A 61 -19.19 11.25 -2.25
CA ASP A 61 -20.20 12.22 -1.82
C ASP A 61 -21.59 11.63 -2.06
N HIS A 62 -22.40 11.57 -1.00
CA HIS A 62 -23.76 11.04 -1.04
C HIS A 62 -24.70 11.80 -0.10
N CYS A 63 -26.00 11.45 -0.11
CA CYS A 63 -27.06 12.19 0.60
C CYS A 63 -26.90 12.27 2.14
N HIS A 64 -25.98 11.51 2.74
CA HIS A 64 -25.70 11.52 4.17
C HIS A 64 -24.34 12.13 4.55
N GLY A 65 -23.61 12.66 3.58
CA GLY A 65 -22.29 13.25 3.76
C GLY A 65 -21.25 12.62 2.82
N THR A 66 -20.01 12.63 3.28
CA THR A 66 -18.85 12.20 2.50
C THR A 66 -18.15 11.05 3.19
N ASN A 67 -17.92 9.95 2.46
CA ASN A 67 -17.09 8.84 2.90
C ASN A 67 -15.72 8.92 2.24
N VAL A 68 -14.65 8.82 3.05
CA VAL A 68 -13.26 8.81 2.56
C VAL A 68 -12.62 7.47 2.85
N TYR A 69 -12.05 6.86 1.81
CA TYR A 69 -11.33 5.60 1.85
C TYR A 69 -9.86 5.81 1.47
N ALA A 70 -8.96 5.06 2.10
CA ALA A 70 -7.54 5.11 1.79
C ALA A 70 -6.91 3.72 1.87
N ALA A 71 -6.10 3.38 0.88
CA ALA A 71 -5.39 2.11 0.82
C ALA A 71 -4.00 2.24 0.15
N LEU A 72 -3.11 1.29 0.42
CA LEU A 72 -1.76 1.26 -0.18
C LEU A 72 -1.72 0.68 -1.60
N THR A 73 -2.85 0.15 -2.10
CA THR A 73 -2.98 -0.35 -3.47
C THR A 73 -4.34 0.05 -4.03
N ARG A 74 -4.41 0.24 -5.36
CA ARG A 74 -5.67 0.51 -6.06
C ARG A 74 -6.69 -0.62 -5.83
N GLU A 75 -6.25 -1.87 -5.89
CA GLU A 75 -7.12 -3.04 -5.67
C GLU A 75 -7.79 -3.00 -4.29
N ALA A 76 -7.02 -2.73 -3.23
CA ALA A 76 -7.56 -2.64 -1.88
C ALA A 76 -8.50 -1.44 -1.72
N LEU A 77 -8.22 -0.31 -2.38
CA LEU A 77 -9.13 0.84 -2.41
C LEU A 77 -10.45 0.46 -3.07
N MET A 78 -10.39 -0.15 -4.26
CA MET A 78 -11.58 -0.47 -5.05
C MET A 78 -12.42 -1.55 -4.37
N ALA A 79 -11.82 -2.48 -3.62
CA ALA A 79 -12.56 -3.41 -2.77
C ALA A 79 -13.36 -2.69 -1.66
N GLN A 80 -12.82 -1.63 -1.06
CA GLN A 80 -13.54 -0.82 -0.06
C GLN A 80 -14.69 -0.02 -0.69
N VAL A 81 -14.45 0.62 -1.84
CA VAL A 81 -15.48 1.35 -2.58
C VAL A 81 -16.58 0.40 -3.07
N ALA A 82 -16.23 -0.77 -3.58
CA ALA A 82 -17.20 -1.77 -3.99
C ALA A 82 -18.02 -2.31 -2.81
N ALA A 83 -17.43 -2.46 -1.63
CA ALA A 83 -18.16 -2.84 -0.42
C ALA A 83 -19.24 -1.79 -0.08
N PHE A 84 -18.92 -0.49 -0.19
CA PHE A 84 -19.92 0.57 -0.06
C PHE A 84 -21.03 0.42 -1.10
N CYS A 85 -20.68 0.29 -2.39
CA CYS A 85 -21.67 0.13 -3.45
C CYS A 85 -22.58 -1.10 -3.22
N LYS A 86 -22.00 -2.22 -2.78
CA LYS A 86 -22.72 -3.47 -2.44
C LYS A 86 -23.67 -3.29 -1.26
N GLU A 87 -23.27 -2.54 -0.24
CA GLU A 87 -24.12 -2.21 0.92
C GLU A 87 -25.36 -1.40 0.49
N TRP A 88 -25.16 -0.42 -0.39
CA TRP A 88 -26.22 0.47 -0.86
C TRP A 88 -26.91 0.00 -2.14
N TRP A 89 -26.61 -1.20 -2.63
CA TRP A 89 -27.08 -1.68 -3.93
C TRP A 89 -28.59 -1.73 -4.06
N SER A 90 -29.30 -2.03 -2.97
CA SER A 90 -30.76 -2.06 -2.93
C SER A 90 -31.43 -0.70 -3.19
N SER A 91 -30.67 0.40 -3.11
CA SER A 91 -31.14 1.73 -3.54
C SER A 91 -31.24 1.87 -5.06
N LEU A 92 -30.51 1.04 -5.80
CA LEU A 92 -30.58 0.96 -7.25
C LEU A 92 -31.81 0.15 -7.67
N ASN A 93 -32.44 0.55 -8.78
CA ASN A 93 -33.43 -0.28 -9.47
C ASN A 93 -32.74 -1.28 -10.42
N ASP A 94 -31.65 -1.92 -9.96
CA ASP A 94 -30.84 -2.86 -10.74
C ASP A 94 -31.08 -4.30 -10.25
N THR A 95 -31.35 -5.22 -11.19
CA THR A 95 -31.69 -6.61 -10.86
C THR A 95 -30.49 -7.55 -10.75
N ARG A 96 -29.26 -7.08 -11.04
CA ARG A 96 -28.04 -7.89 -10.92
C ARG A 96 -27.71 -8.15 -9.45
N ASP A 97 -27.18 -9.34 -9.15
CA ASP A 97 -26.57 -9.62 -7.85
C ASP A 97 -25.18 -8.97 -7.77
N PRO A 98 -24.96 -7.97 -6.89
CA PRO A 98 -23.69 -7.27 -6.83
C PRO A 98 -22.53 -8.13 -6.35
N ASN A 99 -22.79 -9.29 -5.74
CA ASN A 99 -21.73 -10.21 -5.30
C ASN A 99 -21.18 -11.08 -6.44
N GLN A 100 -21.86 -11.09 -7.59
CA GLN A 100 -21.37 -11.76 -8.81
C GLN A 100 -20.55 -10.83 -9.71
N LEU A 101 -20.49 -9.54 -9.39
CA LEU A 101 -19.73 -8.54 -10.12
C LEU A 101 -18.31 -8.42 -9.54
N THR A 102 -17.34 -8.10 -10.41
CA THR A 102 -16.05 -7.63 -9.94
C THR A 102 -16.21 -6.29 -9.22
N ASP A 103 -15.23 -5.92 -8.38
CA ASP A 103 -15.30 -4.67 -7.63
C ASP A 103 -15.41 -3.45 -8.56
N GLU A 104 -14.68 -3.43 -9.68
CA GLU A 104 -14.77 -2.36 -10.68
C GLU A 104 -16.15 -2.31 -11.36
N GLU A 105 -16.71 -3.47 -11.72
CA GLU A 105 -18.03 -3.53 -12.35
C GLU A 105 -19.13 -3.08 -11.39
N ALA A 106 -19.06 -3.50 -10.12
CA ALA A 106 -20.01 -3.05 -9.11
C ALA A 106 -19.95 -1.52 -8.94
N VAL A 107 -18.75 -0.96 -8.84
CA VAL A 107 -18.58 0.49 -8.70
C VAL A 107 -19.08 1.25 -9.93
N SER A 108 -18.72 0.81 -11.14
CA SER A 108 -19.21 1.43 -12.38
C SER A 108 -20.73 1.45 -12.42
N VAL A 109 -21.36 0.30 -12.22
CA VAL A 109 -22.82 0.17 -12.27
C VAL A 109 -23.50 1.05 -11.23
N TYR A 110 -22.95 1.12 -10.03
CA TYR A 110 -23.53 1.94 -8.96
C TYR A 110 -23.55 3.42 -9.33
N PHE A 111 -22.40 3.98 -9.71
CA PHE A 111 -22.29 5.41 -10.05
C PHE A 111 -22.86 5.77 -11.43
N ASP A 112 -23.00 4.81 -12.35
CA ASP A 112 -23.71 5.02 -13.61
C ASP A 112 -25.24 5.17 -13.40
N ASN A 113 -25.78 4.62 -12.30
CA ASN A 113 -27.21 4.66 -11.99
C ASN A 113 -27.58 5.66 -10.89
N GLN A 114 -26.62 6.12 -10.08
CA GLN A 114 -26.82 7.17 -9.08
C GLN A 114 -26.40 8.53 -9.63
N LEU A 115 -27.39 9.37 -9.95
CA LEU A 115 -27.13 10.69 -10.53
C LEU A 115 -26.72 11.75 -9.48
N ASP A 116 -27.02 11.51 -8.21
CA ASP A 116 -26.82 12.46 -7.11
C ASP A 116 -25.67 12.06 -6.18
N GLU A 117 -24.93 10.99 -6.51
CA GLU A 117 -23.75 10.56 -5.78
C GLU A 117 -22.51 10.63 -6.68
N TYR A 118 -21.36 10.97 -6.10
CA TYR A 118 -20.15 11.18 -6.86
C TYR A 118 -18.97 10.42 -6.24
N LEU A 119 -18.21 9.73 -7.10
CA LEU A 119 -16.94 9.10 -6.75
C LEU A 119 -15.79 9.90 -7.35
N SER A 120 -14.88 10.33 -6.48
CA SER A 120 -13.56 10.82 -6.85
C SER A 120 -12.49 9.84 -6.39
N THR A 121 -11.44 9.66 -7.19
CA THR A 121 -10.25 8.89 -6.76
C THR A 121 -8.99 9.67 -7.06
N ASP A 122 -8.01 9.58 -6.16
CA ASP A 122 -6.71 10.20 -6.34
C ASP A 122 -5.59 9.27 -5.85
N ARG A 123 -4.36 9.58 -6.27
CA ARG A 123 -3.14 8.89 -5.87
C ARG A 123 -2.15 9.90 -5.30
N ILE A 124 -1.88 9.77 -4.00
CA ILE A 124 -0.97 10.63 -3.27
C ILE A 124 0.37 9.90 -3.10
N PRO A 125 1.44 10.33 -3.81
CA PRO A 125 2.77 9.79 -3.55
C PRO A 125 3.26 10.29 -2.18
N CYS A 126 3.64 9.35 -1.33
CA CYS A 126 4.19 9.61 -0.01
C CYS A 126 5.69 9.27 -0.01
N GLU A 127 6.50 10.32 0.11
CA GLU A 127 7.94 10.17 0.28
C GLU A 127 8.25 9.61 1.68
N PRO A 128 9.33 8.83 1.83
CA PRO A 128 9.73 8.32 3.12
C PRO A 128 10.05 9.48 4.06
N SER A 129 9.53 9.41 5.29
CA SER A 129 9.87 10.38 6.32
C SER A 129 11.38 10.35 6.54
N ARG A 130 12.05 11.48 6.29
CA ARG A 130 13.46 11.62 6.68
C ARG A 130 13.50 11.48 8.20
N VAL A 131 14.17 10.44 8.70
CA VAL A 131 14.60 10.43 10.09
C VAL A 131 15.46 11.67 10.26
N LEU A 132 14.92 12.68 10.95
CA LEU A 132 15.75 13.76 11.48
C LEU A 132 16.63 13.08 12.51
N THR A 133 17.84 12.68 12.11
CA THR A 133 18.89 12.39 13.07
C THR A 133 19.11 13.70 13.80
N ALA A 134 18.62 13.79 15.03
CA ALA A 134 19.01 14.86 15.92
C ALA A 134 20.54 14.79 16.00
N ASP A 135 21.20 15.80 15.42
CA ASP A 135 22.63 16.01 15.58
C ASP A 135 22.88 16.12 17.09
N ALA A 136 23.54 15.13 17.65
CA ALA A 136 24.06 15.19 19.00
C ALA A 136 25.26 16.15 18.98
N THR A 137 25.01 17.38 19.41
CA THR A 137 26.01 18.34 19.94
C THR A 137 26.86 17.71 21.03
#